data_AF-A0A970QM65-F1
#
_entry.id   AF-A0A970QM65-F1
#
_cell.length_a   1.000
_cell.length_b   1.000
_cell.length_c   1.000
_cell.angle_alpha   90.00
_cell.angle_beta   90.00
_cell.angle_gamma   90.00
#
_symmetry.space_group_name_H-M   'P 1'
#
loop_
_entity.id
_entity.type
_entity.pdbx_description
1 polymer ?
#
loop_
_entity_poly.entity_id
_entity_poly.type
_entity_poly.pdbx_seq_one_letter_code
_entity_poly.pdbx_strand_id
1 'polypeptide(L)'
;GDAIPESDRGFVKPVFNLNSIGLLQLIGQMNQDQFAGDPILAAAAVDPGALNHDAEYGRACRKQEAGASLFLTQPIFEERSLELIRRMREAGMKVLIGLMPLLNWRNAQFLSHEVPGIRIPEALLNRFDPEQDKAEAQATGLAIVLDLARRFGAQADGFYLIPPFNRSALIGQFLTRLRAANQTEPEGAPHDLDR
;
A
#
# COMPACT_ATOMS: atom_id res chain seq x y z
N GLY A 1 -0.36 15.44 -0.52
CA GLY A 1 -0.80 16.31 -1.62
C GLY A 1 0.41 16.88 -2.28
N ASP A 2 0.28 17.29 -3.54
CA ASP A 2 1.35 17.95 -4.26
C ASP A 2 1.76 19.25 -3.54
N ALA A 3 3.04 19.60 -3.66
CA ALA A 3 3.53 20.86 -3.11
C ALA A 3 2.84 22.02 -3.84
N ILE A 4 2.36 23.01 -3.08
CA ILE A 4 1.81 24.23 -3.68
C ILE A 4 2.99 24.99 -4.32
N PRO A 5 2.93 25.31 -5.63
CA PRO A 5 3.95 26.11 -6.30
C PRO A 5 4.16 27.46 -5.60
N GLU A 6 5.41 27.94 -5.58
CA GLU A 6 5.76 29.20 -4.92
C GLU A 6 5.00 30.43 -5.44
N SER A 7 4.55 30.38 -6.70
CA SER A 7 3.78 31.44 -7.35
C SER A 7 2.38 31.66 -6.78
N ASP A 8 1.80 30.65 -6.11
CA ASP A 8 0.38 30.65 -5.79
C ASP A 8 0.10 30.97 -4.30
N ARG A 9 1.16 31.15 -3.49
CA ARG A 9 1.04 31.44 -2.04
C ARG A 9 0.33 32.76 -1.73
N GLY A 10 0.22 33.69 -2.69
CA GLY A 10 -0.43 35.00 -2.51
C GLY A 10 -1.96 34.99 -2.61
N PHE A 11 -2.56 33.95 -3.20
CA PHE A 11 -4.00 33.92 -3.53
C PHE A 11 -4.81 32.82 -2.81
N VAL A 12 -4.16 31.93 -2.05
CA VAL A 12 -4.85 30.86 -1.33
C VAL A 12 -5.23 31.35 0.07
N LYS A 13 -6.52 31.30 0.43
CA LYS A 13 -7.00 31.57 1.81
C LYS A 13 -6.14 30.78 2.81
N PRO A 14 -5.87 31.30 4.03
CA PRO A 14 -4.90 30.73 5.00
C PRO A 14 -5.13 29.28 5.49
N VAL A 15 -6.10 28.56 4.94
CA VAL A 15 -6.65 27.30 5.45
C VAL A 15 -5.89 26.06 4.94
N PHE A 16 -4.92 26.18 4.03
CA PHE A 16 -4.26 25.00 3.41
C PHE A 16 -2.72 25.00 3.46
N ASN A 17 -2.11 25.43 4.56
CA ASN A 17 -0.63 25.38 4.70
C ASN A 17 -0.11 24.16 5.50
N LEU A 18 -0.91 23.10 5.64
CA LEU A 18 -0.53 21.91 6.40
C LEU A 18 0.01 20.84 5.44
N ASN A 19 1.26 20.44 5.66
CA ASN A 19 1.78 19.19 5.11
C ASN A 19 1.19 18.00 5.88
N SER A 20 1.52 16.76 5.46
CA SER A 20 0.95 15.56 6.10
C SER A 20 1.21 15.47 7.60
N ILE A 21 2.36 15.97 8.08
CA ILE A 21 2.69 15.96 9.51
C ILE A 21 1.83 16.98 10.26
N GLY A 22 1.69 18.19 9.71
CA GLY A 22 0.84 19.23 10.30
C GLY A 22 -0.64 18.82 10.36
N LEU A 23 -1.13 18.10 9.35
CA LEU A 23 -2.49 17.56 9.36
C LEU A 23 -2.67 16.49 10.45
N LEU A 24 -1.70 15.60 10.64
CA LEU A 24 -1.75 14.59 11.72
C LEU A 24 -1.79 15.27 13.10
N GLN A 25 -0.96 16.29 13.30
CA GLN A 25 -0.94 17.06 14.56
C GLN A 25 -2.29 17.76 14.80
N LEU A 26 -2.88 18.36 13.76
CA LEU A 26 -4.19 18.99 13.87
C LEU A 26 -5.28 17.97 14.24
N ILE A 27 -5.31 16.80 13.57
CA ILE A 27 -6.24 15.72 13.92
C ILE A 27 -6.02 15.28 15.38
N GLY A 28 -4.76 15.16 15.81
CA GLY A 28 -4.43 14.82 17.19
C GLY A 28 -4.96 15.84 18.20
N GLN A 29 -4.90 17.14 17.89
CA GLN A 29 -5.51 18.19 18.72
C GLN A 29 -7.03 18.08 18.73
N MET A 30 -7.66 17.92 17.55
CA MET A 30 -9.12 17.78 17.43
C MET A 30 -9.65 16.55 18.18
N ASN A 31 -8.86 15.49 18.27
CA ASN A 31 -9.19 14.28 19.03
C ASN A 31 -9.16 14.48 20.54
N GLN A 32 -8.54 15.54 21.06
CA GLN A 32 -8.52 15.85 22.49
C GLN A 32 -9.71 16.72 22.90
N ASP A 33 -10.33 17.45 21.96
CA ASP A 33 -11.44 18.37 22.23
C ASP A 33 -12.72 17.99 21.45
N GLN A 34 -12.77 18.22 20.13
CA GLN A 34 -13.97 18.12 19.30
C GLN A 34 -14.43 16.69 19.09
N PHE A 35 -13.47 15.76 18.99
CA PHE A 35 -13.70 14.34 18.74
C PHE A 35 -13.33 13.48 19.95
N ALA A 36 -13.27 14.05 21.16
CA ALA A 36 -12.87 13.32 22.37
C ALA A 36 -13.74 12.08 22.65
N GLY A 37 -15.03 12.11 22.25
CA GLY A 37 -15.95 10.98 22.39
C GLY A 37 -15.87 9.93 21.28
N ASP A 38 -15.32 10.28 20.12
CA ASP A 38 -15.14 9.39 18.96
C ASP A 38 -13.91 9.83 18.15
N PRO A 39 -12.68 9.52 18.63
CA PRO A 39 -11.46 10.05 18.04
C PRO A 39 -11.26 9.58 16.59
N ILE A 40 -10.86 10.51 15.71
CA ILE A 40 -10.51 10.20 14.33
C ILE A 40 -9.23 9.36 14.29
N LEU A 41 -9.31 8.19 13.64
CA LEU A 41 -8.13 7.39 13.33
C LEU A 41 -7.43 7.95 12.09
N ALA A 42 -6.20 8.44 12.27
CA ALA A 42 -5.42 9.01 11.18
C ALA A 42 -4.39 8.00 10.64
N ALA A 43 -4.46 7.70 9.35
CA ALA A 43 -3.48 6.88 8.65
C ALA A 43 -2.56 7.76 7.78
N ALA A 44 -1.31 7.32 7.59
CA ALA A 44 -0.33 8.02 6.77
C ALA A 44 0.15 7.16 5.59
N ALA A 45 0.32 7.78 4.43
CA ALA A 45 0.91 7.11 3.28
C ALA A 45 2.42 6.90 3.47
N VAL A 46 2.95 5.80 2.95
CA VAL A 46 4.39 5.54 2.81
C VAL A 46 4.70 5.08 1.39
N ASP A 47 5.81 5.55 0.83
CA ASP A 47 6.33 5.11 -0.47
C ASP A 47 7.46 4.09 -0.30
N PRO A 48 7.15 2.79 -0.31
CA PRO A 48 8.17 1.75 -0.21
C PRO A 48 8.95 1.57 -1.53
N GLY A 49 8.58 2.31 -2.58
CA GLY A 49 9.35 2.47 -3.80
C GLY A 49 10.34 3.65 -3.71
N ALA A 50 10.47 4.35 -2.59
CA ALA A 50 11.43 5.44 -2.47
C ALA A 50 12.87 4.96 -2.75
N LEU A 51 13.63 5.69 -3.58
CA LEU A 51 15.04 5.35 -3.84
C LEU A 51 15.89 5.37 -2.56
N ASN A 52 15.57 6.29 -1.65
CA ASN A 52 16.21 6.45 -0.36
C ASN A 52 15.25 6.00 0.76
N HIS A 53 15.37 4.73 1.17
CA HIS A 53 14.59 4.16 2.26
C HIS A 53 14.85 4.83 3.61
N ASP A 54 16.07 5.33 3.87
CA ASP A 54 16.37 6.03 5.14
C ASP A 54 15.59 7.34 5.27
N ALA A 55 15.50 8.10 4.18
CA ALA A 55 14.73 9.34 4.15
C ALA A 55 13.23 9.07 4.30
N GLU A 56 12.70 8.02 3.65
CA GLU A 56 11.29 7.64 3.80
C GLU A 56 10.99 7.11 5.20
N TYR A 57 11.88 6.29 5.77
CA TYR A 57 11.78 5.83 7.15
C TYR A 57 11.78 6.99 8.15
N GLY A 58 12.69 7.97 7.99
CA GLY A 58 12.71 9.16 8.83
C GLY A 58 11.42 9.98 8.73
N ARG A 59 10.80 10.07 7.54
CA ARG A 59 9.47 10.67 7.37
C ARG A 59 8.38 9.87 8.08
N ALA A 60 8.45 8.53 8.03
CA ALA A 60 7.51 7.66 8.74
C ALA A 60 7.60 7.84 10.25
N CYS A 61 8.81 7.89 10.83
CA CYS A 61 9.01 8.16 12.26
C CYS A 61 8.35 9.48 12.68
N ARG A 62 8.57 10.56 11.93
CA ARG A 62 7.95 11.87 12.20
C ARG A 62 6.42 11.84 12.09
N LYS A 63 5.87 11.03 11.18
CA LYS A 63 4.42 10.82 11.05
C LYS A 63 3.86 10.02 12.23
N GLN A 64 4.58 9.02 12.72
CA GLN A 64 4.21 8.27 13.92
C GLN A 64 4.20 9.18 15.16
N GLU A 65 5.26 9.97 15.36
CA GLU A 65 5.35 10.97 16.44
C GLU A 65 4.22 12.01 16.38
N ALA A 66 3.77 12.34 15.17
CA ALA A 66 2.65 13.25 14.94
C ALA A 66 1.26 12.62 15.14
N GLY A 67 1.17 11.33 15.46
CA GLY A 67 -0.09 10.65 15.78
C GLY A 67 -0.65 9.73 14.69
N ALA A 68 0.12 9.38 13.65
CA ALA A 68 -0.32 8.36 12.69
C ALA A 68 -0.52 7.01 13.39
N SER A 69 -1.75 6.48 13.33
CA SER A 69 -2.13 5.20 13.93
C SER A 69 -1.80 3.99 13.03
N LEU A 70 -1.67 4.24 11.73
CA LEU A 70 -1.53 3.23 10.68
C LEU A 70 -0.76 3.81 9.49
N PHE A 71 0.01 2.98 8.80
CA PHE A 71 0.66 3.32 7.53
C PHE A 71 0.09 2.49 6.38
N LEU A 72 -0.19 3.16 5.27
CA LEU A 72 -0.67 2.57 4.02
C LEU A 72 0.42 2.71 2.96
N THR A 73 0.90 1.59 2.42
CA THR A 73 1.91 1.62 1.37
C THR A 73 1.28 1.91 0.01
N GLN A 74 1.99 2.57 -0.89
CA GLN A 74 1.67 2.43 -2.32
C GLN A 74 1.70 0.96 -2.77
N PRO A 75 1.05 0.59 -3.90
CA PRO A 75 1.09 -0.78 -4.41
C PRO A 75 2.51 -1.31 -4.54
N ILE A 76 2.74 -2.52 -4.02
CA ILE A 76 4.08 -3.14 -4.02
C ILE A 76 4.11 -4.31 -5.01
N PHE A 77 5.10 -4.30 -5.90
CA PHE A 77 5.35 -5.38 -6.85
C PHE A 77 6.78 -5.94 -6.76
N GLU A 78 7.64 -5.36 -5.93
CA GLU A 78 9.05 -5.76 -5.76
C GLU A 78 9.40 -6.08 -4.30
N GLU A 79 10.27 -7.06 -4.07
CA GLU A 79 10.65 -7.48 -2.72
C GLU A 79 11.52 -6.46 -1.98
N ARG A 80 12.25 -5.63 -2.72
CA ARG A 80 13.07 -4.54 -2.16
C ARG A 80 12.26 -3.65 -1.22
N SER A 81 11.01 -3.35 -1.59
CA SER A 81 10.08 -2.53 -0.82
C SER A 81 9.79 -3.08 0.58
N LEU A 82 9.98 -4.39 0.79
CA LEU A 82 9.68 -5.03 2.07
C LEU A 82 10.71 -4.75 3.15
N GLU A 83 11.93 -4.35 2.78
CA GLU A 83 12.98 -3.96 3.73
C GLU A 83 12.52 -2.78 4.59
N LEU A 84 11.97 -1.73 3.95
CA LEU A 84 11.43 -0.58 4.65
C LEU A 84 10.26 -0.96 5.56
N ILE A 85 9.37 -1.82 5.07
CA ILE A 85 8.19 -2.28 5.84
C ILE A 85 8.64 -3.04 7.08
N ARG A 86 9.60 -3.97 6.95
CA ARG A 86 10.15 -4.70 8.10
C ARG A 86 10.71 -3.74 9.14
N ARG A 87 11.54 -2.79 8.72
CA ARG A 87 12.12 -1.78 9.61
C ARG A 87 11.07 -0.94 10.31
N MET A 88 10.01 -0.52 9.61
CA MET A 88 8.89 0.22 10.22
C MET A 88 8.15 -0.62 11.27
N ARG A 89 7.89 -1.90 10.98
CA ARG A 89 7.21 -2.81 11.91
C ARG A 89 8.05 -3.12 13.14
N GLU A 90 9.36 -3.29 12.98
CA GLU A 90 10.31 -3.44 14.09
C GLU A 90 10.32 -2.20 15.01
N ALA A 91 10.05 -1.02 14.45
CA ALA A 91 9.87 0.23 15.19
C ALA A 91 8.46 0.40 15.81
N GLY A 92 7.60 -0.62 15.72
CA GLY A 92 6.25 -0.63 16.30
C GLY A 92 5.15 -0.03 15.41
N MET A 93 5.46 0.40 14.18
CA MET A 93 4.46 0.95 13.26
C MET A 93 3.55 -0.16 12.72
N LYS A 94 2.24 0.10 12.65
CA LYS A 94 1.28 -0.75 11.94
C LYS A 94 1.29 -0.43 10.46
N VAL A 95 1.55 -1.42 9.60
CA VAL A 95 1.68 -1.22 8.16
C VAL A 95 0.76 -2.17 7.39
N LEU A 96 -0.12 -1.61 6.56
CA LEU A 96 -0.91 -2.35 5.58
C LEU A 96 -0.31 -2.18 4.18
N ILE A 97 -0.09 -3.31 3.51
CA ILE A 97 0.43 -3.32 2.14
C ILE A 97 -0.70 -3.12 1.14
N GLY A 98 -0.52 -2.17 0.23
CA GLY A 98 -1.41 -1.95 -0.90
C GLY A 98 -1.26 -3.03 -1.97
N LEU A 99 -2.37 -3.66 -2.34
CA LEU A 99 -2.44 -4.61 -3.46
C LEU A 99 -3.34 -4.03 -4.57
N MET A 100 -2.80 -3.95 -5.78
CA MET A 100 -3.51 -3.43 -6.95
C MET A 100 -3.46 -4.44 -8.09
N PRO A 101 -4.59 -5.09 -8.42
CA PRO A 101 -4.68 -5.95 -9.60
C PRO A 101 -4.29 -5.21 -10.88
N LEU A 102 -3.44 -5.83 -11.68
CA LEU A 102 -3.03 -5.31 -12.99
C LEU A 102 -4.07 -5.70 -14.05
N LEU A 103 -4.35 -4.81 -15.00
CA LEU A 103 -5.40 -5.06 -15.99
C LEU A 103 -4.91 -5.78 -17.25
N ASN A 104 -3.72 -5.41 -17.71
CA ASN A 104 -3.04 -5.96 -18.89
C ASN A 104 -1.61 -5.40 -18.94
N TRP A 105 -0.82 -5.88 -19.90
CA TRP A 105 0.57 -5.46 -20.10
C TRP A 105 0.72 -3.93 -20.25
N ARG A 106 -0.10 -3.29 -21.10
CA ARG A 106 -0.04 -1.84 -21.35
C ARG A 106 -0.31 -1.04 -20.07
N ASN A 107 -1.30 -1.46 -19.28
CA ASN A 107 -1.63 -0.84 -18.01
C ASN A 107 -0.50 -1.03 -16.99
N ALA A 108 0.10 -2.22 -16.92
CA ALA A 108 1.23 -2.48 -16.03
C ALA A 108 2.46 -1.65 -16.41
N GLN A 109 2.77 -1.54 -17.71
CA GLN A 109 3.85 -0.71 -18.21
C GLN A 109 3.63 0.77 -17.88
N PHE A 110 2.40 1.28 -18.10
CA PHE A 110 2.03 2.64 -17.72
C PHE A 110 2.22 2.87 -16.22
N LEU A 111 1.73 1.97 -15.37
CA LEU A 111 1.89 2.08 -13.91
C LEU A 111 3.37 2.11 -13.51
N SER A 112 4.22 1.32 -14.15
CA SER A 112 5.65 1.24 -13.81
C SER A 112 6.49 2.43 -14.27
N HIS A 113 6.06 3.17 -15.29
CA HIS A 113 6.85 4.27 -15.88
C HIS A 113 6.25 5.65 -15.60
N GLU A 114 4.92 5.75 -15.55
CA GLU A 114 4.21 7.03 -15.49
C GLU A 114 3.64 7.33 -14.10
N VAL A 115 3.59 6.36 -13.18
CA VAL A 115 3.07 6.56 -11.82
C VAL A 115 4.20 6.57 -10.80
N PRO A 116 4.54 7.74 -10.22
CA PRO A 116 5.59 7.84 -9.21
C PRO A 116 5.35 6.93 -8.01
N GLY A 117 6.41 6.22 -7.61
CA GLY A 117 6.41 5.30 -6.47
C GLY A 117 5.88 3.88 -6.77
N ILE A 118 5.32 3.65 -7.98
CA ILE A 118 5.00 2.30 -8.46
C ILE A 118 6.11 1.81 -9.38
N ARG A 119 6.74 0.69 -8.99
CA ARG A 119 7.67 -0.04 -9.85
C ARG A 119 7.21 -1.47 -10.02
N ILE A 120 7.13 -1.93 -11.26
CA ILE A 120 6.74 -3.30 -11.60
C ILE A 120 7.94 -3.98 -12.26
N PRO A 121 8.54 -4.99 -11.61
CA PRO A 121 9.66 -5.73 -12.18
C PRO A 121 9.33 -6.31 -13.55
N GLU A 122 10.31 -6.32 -14.45
CA GLU A 122 10.16 -6.88 -15.80
C GLU A 122 9.70 -8.34 -15.77
N ALA A 123 10.14 -9.12 -14.78
CA ALA A 123 9.69 -10.49 -14.57
C ALA A 123 8.16 -10.62 -14.36
N LEU A 124 7.50 -9.60 -13.80
CA LEU A 124 6.03 -9.57 -13.69
C LEU A 124 5.37 -9.05 -14.96
N LEU A 125 5.99 -8.09 -15.66
CA LEU A 125 5.51 -7.62 -16.96
C LEU A 125 5.51 -8.76 -18.00
N ASN A 126 6.55 -9.59 -17.99
CA ASN A 126 6.73 -10.73 -18.90
C ASN A 126 5.76 -11.89 -18.61
N ARG A 127 4.97 -11.82 -17.53
CA ARG A 127 3.87 -12.79 -17.31
C ARG A 127 2.65 -12.49 -18.16
N PHE A 128 2.52 -11.28 -18.68
CA PHE A 128 1.47 -10.95 -19.65
C PHE A 128 1.91 -11.37 -21.03
N ASP A 129 1.03 -12.07 -21.73
CA ASP A 129 1.24 -12.41 -23.14
C ASP A 129 0.57 -11.32 -24.02
N PRO A 130 1.28 -10.77 -25.04
CA PRO A 130 0.73 -9.75 -25.94
C PRO A 130 -0.56 -10.15 -26.67
N GLU A 131 -0.81 -11.46 -26.85
CA GLU A 131 -1.97 -11.99 -27.57
C GLU A 131 -3.19 -12.22 -26.66
N GLN A 132 -3.05 -12.01 -25.34
CA GLN A 132 -4.14 -12.23 -24.39
C GLN A 132 -5.36 -11.38 -24.70
N ASP A 133 -6.52 -12.02 -24.58
CA ASP A 133 -7.77 -11.27 -24.51
C ASP A 133 -7.90 -10.54 -23.17
N LYS A 134 -8.95 -9.72 -23.05
CA LYS A 134 -9.19 -8.91 -21.85
C LYS A 134 -9.37 -9.76 -20.58
N ALA A 135 -10.00 -10.93 -20.67
CA ALA A 135 -10.27 -11.77 -19.52
C ALA A 135 -9.00 -12.52 -19.09
N GLU A 136 -8.21 -13.01 -20.03
CA GLU A 136 -6.92 -13.68 -19.80
C GLU A 136 -5.91 -12.72 -19.16
N ALA A 137 -5.82 -11.49 -19.68
CA ALA A 137 -4.95 -10.45 -19.12
C ALA A 137 -5.36 -10.10 -17.67
N GLN A 138 -6.66 -9.99 -17.39
CA GLN A 138 -7.15 -9.75 -16.03
C GLN A 138 -6.86 -10.93 -15.10
N ALA A 139 -7.02 -12.17 -15.59
CA ALA A 139 -6.69 -13.36 -14.82
C ALA A 139 -5.19 -13.42 -14.47
N THR A 140 -4.33 -13.00 -15.40
CA THR A 140 -2.87 -12.90 -15.21
C THR A 140 -2.52 -11.85 -14.16
N GLY A 141 -3.05 -10.64 -14.29
CA GLY A 141 -2.83 -9.57 -13.32
C GLY A 141 -3.36 -9.93 -11.92
N LEU A 142 -4.45 -10.69 -11.86
CA LEU A 142 -4.99 -11.20 -10.62
C LEU A 142 -4.08 -12.26 -9.98
N ALA A 143 -3.56 -13.19 -10.78
CA ALA A 143 -2.61 -14.21 -10.32
C ALA A 143 -1.32 -13.57 -9.77
N ILE A 144 -0.79 -12.54 -10.44
CA ILE A 144 0.38 -11.78 -9.97
C ILE A 144 0.16 -11.25 -8.56
N VAL A 145 -0.97 -10.59 -8.31
CA VAL A 145 -1.25 -9.97 -7.01
C VAL A 145 -1.53 -11.01 -5.92
N LEU A 146 -2.15 -12.14 -6.25
CA LEU A 146 -2.30 -13.26 -5.32
C LEU A 146 -0.94 -13.84 -4.90
N ASP A 147 -0.01 -14.00 -5.86
CA ASP A 147 1.34 -14.50 -5.57
C ASP A 147 2.14 -13.50 -4.71
N LEU A 148 1.96 -12.18 -4.94
CA LEU A 148 2.56 -11.14 -4.10
C LEU A 148 1.97 -11.16 -2.69
N ALA A 149 0.64 -11.25 -2.55
CA ALA A 149 -0.03 -11.33 -1.26
C ALA A 149 0.48 -12.49 -0.40
N ARG A 150 0.66 -13.68 -1.01
CA ARG A 150 1.24 -14.84 -0.32
C ARG A 150 2.66 -14.60 0.15
N ARG A 151 3.52 -14.10 -0.73
CA ARG A 151 4.95 -13.85 -0.41
C ARG A 151 5.13 -12.77 0.65
N PHE A 152 4.27 -11.75 0.65
CA PHE A 152 4.40 -10.60 1.54
C PHE A 152 3.63 -10.78 2.86
N GLY A 153 2.78 -11.80 2.97
CA GLY A 153 1.85 -11.98 4.09
C GLY A 153 2.54 -11.95 5.46
N ALA A 154 3.65 -12.66 5.62
CA ALA A 154 4.40 -12.70 6.90
C ALA A 154 5.04 -11.35 7.29
N GLN A 155 5.14 -10.41 6.34
CA GLN A 155 5.86 -9.15 6.51
C GLN A 155 4.92 -7.97 6.72
N ALA A 156 3.61 -8.14 6.52
CA ALA A 156 2.60 -7.10 6.68
C ALA A 156 1.74 -7.35 7.91
N ASP A 157 1.14 -6.30 8.48
CA ASP A 157 0.07 -6.45 9.48
C ASP A 157 -1.30 -6.68 8.81
N GLY A 158 -1.35 -6.60 7.48
CA GLY A 158 -2.51 -6.89 6.64
C GLY A 158 -2.37 -6.28 5.25
N PHE A 159 -3.39 -6.48 4.42
CA PHE A 159 -3.46 -5.93 3.07
C PHE A 159 -4.67 -5.02 2.92
N TYR A 160 -4.54 -4.00 2.06
CA TYR A 160 -5.69 -3.25 1.57
C TYR A 160 -5.69 -3.25 0.04
N LEU A 161 -6.89 -3.18 -0.56
CA LEU A 161 -7.06 -3.37 -1.99
C LEU A 161 -7.32 -2.05 -2.68
N ILE A 162 -6.60 -1.82 -3.79
CA ILE A 162 -6.73 -0.61 -4.60
C ILE A 162 -7.37 -1.01 -5.94
N PRO A 163 -8.67 -0.74 -6.15
CA PRO A 163 -9.34 -1.11 -7.38
C PRO A 163 -8.86 -0.23 -8.55
N PRO A 164 -8.28 -0.81 -9.62
CA PRO A 164 -7.91 -0.03 -10.78
C PRO A 164 -9.18 0.51 -11.46
N PHE A 165 -9.24 1.82 -11.71
CA PHE A 165 -10.37 2.50 -12.38
C PHE A 165 -11.76 2.15 -11.82
N ASN A 166 -11.86 2.04 -10.48
CA ASN A 166 -13.11 1.72 -9.77
C ASN A 166 -13.74 0.36 -10.17
N ARG A 167 -12.94 -0.60 -10.63
CA ARG A 167 -13.41 -1.94 -11.02
C ARG A 167 -13.60 -2.87 -9.81
N SER A 168 -14.67 -2.64 -9.05
CA SER A 168 -15.03 -3.45 -7.88
C SER A 168 -15.21 -4.95 -8.17
N ALA A 169 -15.66 -5.32 -9.38
CA ALA A 169 -15.81 -6.71 -9.78
C ALA A 169 -14.48 -7.49 -9.74
N LEU A 170 -13.36 -6.86 -10.10
CA LEU A 170 -12.03 -7.50 -10.04
C LEU A 170 -11.60 -7.75 -8.59
N ILE A 171 -11.95 -6.83 -7.69
CA ILE A 171 -11.72 -7.00 -6.26
C ILE A 171 -12.52 -8.18 -5.71
N GLY A 172 -13.79 -8.33 -6.13
CA GLY A 172 -14.61 -9.48 -5.79
C GLY A 172 -13.97 -10.80 -6.21
N GLN A 173 -13.46 -10.88 -7.45
CA GLN A 173 -12.74 -12.06 -7.93
C GLN A 173 -11.46 -12.34 -7.15
N PHE A 174 -10.70 -11.31 -6.79
CA PHE A 174 -9.52 -11.43 -5.93
C PHE A 174 -9.85 -12.03 -4.58
N LEU A 175 -10.83 -11.46 -3.88
CA LEU A 175 -11.23 -11.93 -2.56
C LEU A 175 -11.73 -13.38 -2.60
N THR A 176 -12.50 -13.76 -3.62
CA THR A 176 -12.95 -15.15 -3.80
C THR A 176 -11.77 -16.10 -3.98
N ARG A 177 -10.79 -15.77 -4.82
CA ARG A 177 -9.61 -16.62 -5.04
C ARG A 177 -8.69 -16.68 -3.82
N LEU A 178 -8.50 -15.57 -3.12
CA LEU A 178 -7.69 -15.50 -1.91
C LEU A 178 -8.30 -16.38 -0.81
N ARG A 179 -9.63 -16.32 -0.61
CA ARG A 179 -10.34 -17.17 0.36
C ARG A 179 -10.24 -18.66 0.02
N ALA A 180 -10.44 -19.02 -1.25
CA ALA A 180 -10.33 -20.43 -1.69
C ALA A 180 -8.91 -21.00 -1.48
N ALA A 181 -7.87 -20.18 -1.70
CA ALA A 181 -6.49 -20.55 -1.43
C ALA A 181 -6.20 -20.75 0.06
N ASN A 182 -6.78 -19.93 0.93
CA ASN A 182 -6.57 -20.06 2.38
C ASN A 182 -7.36 -21.23 3.00
N GLN A 183 -8.42 -21.71 2.32
CA GLN A 183 -9.19 -22.89 2.76
C GLN A 183 -8.52 -24.23 2.38
N THR A 184 -7.44 -24.19 1.59
CA THR A 184 -6.71 -25.39 1.13
C THR A 184 -5.41 -25.64 1.91
N GLU A 185 -5.02 -24.75 2.83
CA GLU A 185 -4.03 -25.06 3.86
C GLU A 185 -4.76 -25.68 5.07
N PRO A 186 -4.47 -26.93 5.48
CA PRO A 186 -5.14 -27.53 6.62
C PRO A 186 -4.74 -26.79 7.90
N GLU A 187 -5.74 -26.29 8.63
CA GLU A 187 -5.61 -25.98 10.06
C GLU A 187 -5.12 -27.23 10.80
N GLY A 188 -3.87 -27.21 11.26
CA GLY A 188 -3.34 -28.18 12.22
C GLY A 188 -2.38 -29.23 11.64
N ALA A 189 -1.12 -28.84 11.47
CA ALA A 189 -0.02 -29.77 11.71
C ALA A 189 0.57 -29.41 13.10
N PRO A 190 0.57 -30.33 14.08
CA PRO A 190 1.21 -30.06 15.36
C PRO A 190 2.71 -29.88 15.12
N HIS A 191 3.24 -28.74 15.55
CA HIS A 191 4.68 -28.56 15.73
C HIS A 191 5.13 -29.45 16.87
N ASP A 192 5.47 -30.70 16.56
CA ASP A 192 6.20 -31.58 17.46
C ASP A 192 7.66 -31.11 17.48
N LEU A 193 7.94 -30.14 18.35
CA LEU A 193 9.30 -29.77 18.74
C LEU A 193 9.64 -30.52 20.01
N ASP A 194 10.03 -31.79 19.86
CA ASP A 194 10.84 -32.51 20.83
C ASP A 194 11.54 -33.67 20.13
N ARG A 195 12.66 -33.40 19.44
CA ARG A 195 13.85 -34.25 19.29
C ARG A 195 15.08 -33.42 18.89
#